data_AF-A0A3M8DDE5-F1
#
_entry.id   AF-A0A3M8DDE5-F1
#
_cell.length_a   1.000
_cell.length_b   1.000
_cell.length_c   1.000
_cell.angle_alpha   90.00
_cell.angle_beta   90.00
_cell.angle_gamma   90.00
#
_symmetry.space_group_name_H-M   'P 1'
#
loop_
_entity.id
_entity.type
_entity.pdbx_description
1 polymer ?
#
loop_
_entity_poly.entity_id
_entity_poly.type
_entity_poly.pdbx_seq_one_letter_code
_entity_poly.pdbx_strand_id
1 'polypeptide(L)'
;MEPMLFFIFVLIIDSTLYADIYSKPNRLEEEMMKIRLYEEILYEGQDTNQLTAVFHTAYKLIADKGQVYSHITVDGIDVYQDPLASLLAAGKAVENVVIKAVSVEKFKTEILCSISEYISRSIPELERLSGKFYLNPDQEAWHGVSQLLEGIQWIEKAVLYLSTNSTDTDSESLLLKFNVIEEVKMLEMAITQQDLVLVGDILKYEIISRFTNIEQTVKDVLKTKNGVEIDVIS
;
A
#
# COMPACT_ATOMS: atom_id res chain seq x y z
N MET A 1 19.27 -17.45 6.75
CA MET A 1 18.85 -16.86 5.46
C MET A 1 17.50 -16.23 5.74
N GLU A 2 17.53 -14.97 6.22
CA GLU A 2 16.36 -14.27 6.77
C GLU A 2 15.61 -13.54 5.64
N PRO A 3 14.26 -13.53 5.63
CA PRO A 3 13.51 -12.73 4.68
C PRO A 3 13.46 -11.28 5.18
N MET A 4 14.51 -10.53 4.84
CA MET A 4 14.57 -9.07 5.00
C MET A 4 14.19 -8.46 3.64
N LEU A 5 12.90 -8.22 3.41
CA LEU A 5 12.42 -7.49 2.23
C LEU A 5 11.00 -7.02 2.50
N PHE A 6 10.84 -5.76 2.93
CA PHE A 6 9.73 -4.86 2.56
C PHE A 6 9.94 -3.49 3.21
N PHE A 7 10.76 -2.63 2.59
CA PHE A 7 10.75 -1.18 2.82
C PHE A 7 11.52 -0.47 1.70
N ILE A 8 10.83 0.14 0.72
CA ILE A 8 11.31 1.26 -0.12
C ILE A 8 10.08 2.08 -0.64
N PHE A 9 9.80 3.23 0.02
CA PHE A 9 9.65 4.67 -0.41
C PHE A 9 9.20 5.01 -1.87
N VAL A 10 8.51 6.11 -2.27
CA VAL A 10 8.32 7.55 -1.86
C VAL A 10 7.00 8.13 -2.47
N LEU A 11 6.27 9.05 -1.80
CA LEU A 11 5.85 10.39 -2.33
C LEU A 11 5.21 11.30 -1.24
N ILE A 12 5.96 12.35 -0.93
CA ILE A 12 5.65 13.68 -0.38
C ILE A 12 4.20 13.91 0.09
N ILE A 13 4.01 13.93 1.42
CA ILE A 13 3.04 14.84 2.05
C ILE A 13 3.77 15.62 3.14
N ASP A 14 3.57 16.93 3.06
CA ASP A 14 4.10 18.01 3.87
C ASP A 14 4.16 17.68 5.38
N SER A 15 5.35 17.74 5.97
CA SER A 15 5.60 17.53 7.42
C SER A 15 4.99 18.61 8.31
N THR A 16 4.33 19.61 7.71
CA THR A 16 3.68 20.70 8.43
C THR A 16 2.25 20.37 8.89
N LEU A 17 1.56 19.40 8.26
CA LEU A 17 0.17 19.08 8.63
C LEU A 17 0.04 18.29 9.94
N TYR A 18 1.11 17.62 10.39
CA TYR A 18 1.11 16.86 11.65
C TYR A 18 1.31 17.73 12.90
N ALA A 19 1.94 18.90 12.75
CA ALA A 19 2.29 19.77 13.89
C ALA A 19 1.07 20.52 14.46
N ASP A 20 0.07 20.84 13.64
CA ASP A 20 -1.05 21.69 14.05
C ASP A 20 -2.13 20.96 14.87
N ILE A 21 -2.18 19.63 14.81
CA ILE A 21 -3.22 18.83 15.50
C ILE A 21 -2.98 18.75 17.03
N TYR A 22 -1.76 19.04 17.49
CA TYR A 22 -1.34 18.77 18.89
C TYR A 22 -1.11 20.02 19.75
N SER A 23 -1.70 21.17 19.42
CA SER A 23 -1.67 22.35 20.29
C SER A 23 -2.78 22.30 21.38
N LYS A 24 -2.56 21.50 22.44
CA LYS A 24 -3.38 21.57 23.67
C LYS A 24 -2.64 22.30 24.81
N PRO A 25 -3.29 23.22 25.54
CA PRO A 25 -2.68 23.84 26.71
C PRO A 25 -2.91 22.99 27.96
N ASN A 26 -1.81 22.80 28.70
CA ASN A 26 -1.75 22.53 30.14
C ASN A 26 -2.38 21.20 30.63
N ARG A 27 -1.57 20.17 30.88
CA ARG A 27 -1.99 18.96 31.62
C ARG A 27 -0.97 18.55 32.68
N LEU A 28 -1.48 18.40 33.90
CA LEU A 28 -0.79 17.98 35.12
C LEU A 28 -1.08 16.50 35.36
N GLU A 29 -0.40 15.65 34.61
CA GLU A 29 -0.15 14.22 34.84
C GLU A 29 0.79 13.85 33.68
N GLU A 30 1.98 13.29 33.96
CA GLU A 30 2.91 12.92 32.89
C GLU A 30 2.30 11.74 32.11
N GLU A 31 1.45 12.02 31.12
CA GLU A 31 0.86 11.00 30.26
C GLU A 31 2.00 10.32 29.49
N MET A 32 2.33 9.09 29.89
CA MET A 32 3.37 8.27 29.28
C MET A 32 2.82 7.58 28.04
N MET A 33 3.60 7.55 26.96
CA MET A 33 3.22 6.80 25.74
C MET A 33 3.06 5.32 26.09
N LYS A 34 1.93 4.74 25.69
CA LYS A 34 1.63 3.31 25.85
C LYS A 34 1.55 2.64 24.50
N ILE A 35 2.36 1.59 24.29
CA ILE A 35 2.29 0.75 23.09
C ILE A 35 1.71 -0.59 23.47
N ARG A 36 0.63 -0.97 22.80
CA ARG A 36 -0.11 -2.21 23.04
C ARG A 36 -0.10 -3.12 21.83
N LEU A 37 -0.10 -4.41 22.10
CA LEU A 37 -0.38 -5.46 21.12
C LEU A 37 -1.39 -6.43 21.76
N TYR A 38 -2.55 -6.61 21.12
CA TYR A 38 -3.71 -7.26 21.74
C TYR A 38 -4.10 -6.54 23.05
N GLU A 39 -4.21 -7.27 24.16
CA GLU A 39 -4.51 -6.74 25.49
C GLU A 39 -3.25 -6.43 26.32
N GLU A 40 -2.05 -6.64 25.76
CA GLU A 40 -0.77 -6.50 26.48
C GLU A 40 -0.13 -5.14 26.24
N ILE A 41 0.41 -4.53 27.30
CA ILE A 41 1.24 -3.32 27.23
C ILE A 41 2.70 -3.77 27.00
N LEU A 42 3.23 -3.47 25.82
CA LEU A 42 4.62 -3.77 25.46
C LEU A 42 5.58 -2.66 25.88
N TYR A 43 5.07 -1.44 26.05
CA TYR A 43 5.86 -0.29 26.45
C TYR A 43 4.99 0.76 27.14
N GLU A 44 5.53 1.36 28.19
CA GLU A 44 4.96 2.51 28.89
C GLU A 44 6.13 3.43 29.26
N GLY A 45 6.24 4.59 28.62
CA GLY A 45 7.44 5.41 28.73
C GLY A 45 7.45 6.67 27.88
N GLN A 46 8.51 7.47 28.05
CA GLN A 46 8.82 8.63 27.21
C GLN A 46 10.15 8.46 26.45
N ASP A 47 10.90 7.38 26.72
CA ASP A 47 12.19 7.07 26.09
C ASP A 47 12.01 6.42 24.72
N THR A 48 12.12 7.24 23.67
CA THR A 48 11.97 6.80 22.29
C THR A 48 13.08 5.84 21.83
N ASN A 49 14.19 5.71 22.56
CA ASN A 49 15.30 4.82 22.18
C ASN A 49 14.93 3.34 22.24
N GLN A 50 13.88 3.00 23.00
CA GLN A 50 13.43 1.62 23.18
C GLN A 50 12.43 1.18 22.11
N LEU A 51 11.88 2.11 21.32
CA LEU A 51 10.80 1.82 20.38
C LEU A 51 11.19 0.77 19.33
N THR A 52 12.41 0.83 18.80
CA THR A 52 12.89 -0.18 17.84
C THR A 52 12.83 -1.60 18.43
N ALA A 53 13.25 -1.77 19.69
CA ALA A 53 13.21 -3.07 20.37
C ALA A 53 11.76 -3.52 20.62
N VAL A 54 10.89 -2.59 21.03
CA VAL A 54 9.45 -2.85 21.27
C VAL A 54 8.78 -3.36 19.99
N PHE A 55 9.00 -2.69 18.85
CA PHE A 55 8.43 -3.12 17.57
C PHE A 55 9.01 -4.47 17.11
N HIS A 56 10.31 -4.71 17.32
CA HIS A 56 10.89 -6.02 17.03
C HIS A 56 10.24 -7.14 17.86
N THR A 57 10.03 -6.92 19.16
CA THR A 57 9.31 -7.86 20.03
C THR A 57 7.88 -8.06 19.55
N ALA A 58 7.17 -7.00 19.20
CA ALA A 58 5.81 -7.09 18.67
C ALA A 58 5.75 -7.94 17.39
N TYR A 59 6.64 -7.71 16.41
CA TYR A 59 6.67 -8.48 15.17
C TYR A 59 6.94 -9.96 15.42
N LYS A 60 7.83 -10.29 16.36
CA LYS A 60 8.07 -11.67 16.75
C LYS A 60 6.82 -12.31 17.35
N LEU A 61 6.15 -11.65 18.29
CA LEU A 61 4.91 -12.15 18.92
C LEU A 61 3.78 -12.35 17.90
N ILE A 62 3.68 -11.47 16.90
CA ILE A 62 2.73 -11.57 15.80
C ILE A 62 3.05 -12.80 14.94
N ALA A 63 4.31 -12.97 14.55
CA ALA A 63 4.76 -14.09 13.74
C ALA A 63 4.60 -15.44 14.46
N ASP A 64 4.91 -15.51 15.76
CA ASP A 64 4.75 -16.71 16.59
C ASP A 64 3.27 -17.14 16.69
N LYS A 65 2.32 -16.20 16.51
CA LYS A 65 0.88 -16.47 16.43
C LYS A 65 0.37 -16.78 15.01
N GLY A 66 1.26 -16.87 14.02
CA GLY A 66 0.90 -17.09 12.62
C GLY A 66 0.12 -15.92 11.98
N GLN A 67 0.30 -14.71 12.53
CA GLN A 67 -0.34 -13.49 12.06
C GLN A 67 0.69 -12.60 11.35
N VAL A 68 0.19 -11.53 10.73
CA VAL A 68 1.02 -10.50 10.10
C VAL A 68 0.68 -9.14 10.65
N TYR A 69 1.68 -8.27 10.72
CA TYR A 69 1.48 -6.86 11.06
C TYR A 69 0.66 -6.19 9.97
N SER A 70 -0.33 -5.39 10.38
CA SER A 70 -1.16 -4.60 9.46
C SER A 70 -0.80 -3.12 9.52
N HIS A 71 -0.98 -2.50 10.68
CA HIS A 71 -0.74 -1.08 10.92
C HIS A 71 -0.62 -0.81 12.42
N ILE A 72 -0.33 0.44 12.80
CA ILE A 72 -0.57 0.92 14.16
C ILE A 72 -1.75 1.89 14.15
N THR A 73 -2.43 2.02 15.27
CA THR A 73 -3.36 3.10 15.53
C THR A 73 -2.72 4.02 16.57
N VAL A 74 -2.53 5.30 16.26
CA VAL A 74 -1.99 6.33 17.15
C VAL A 74 -3.13 7.23 17.58
N ASP A 75 -3.49 7.20 18.87
CA ASP A 75 -4.60 7.97 19.45
C ASP A 75 -5.93 7.84 18.68
N GLY A 76 -6.18 6.64 18.15
CA GLY A 76 -7.38 6.32 17.37
C GLY A 76 -7.24 6.53 15.86
N ILE A 77 -6.10 7.03 15.38
CA ILE A 77 -5.82 7.29 13.95
C ILE A 77 -4.92 6.19 13.39
N ASP A 78 -5.36 5.54 12.32
CA ASP A 78 -4.59 4.47 11.69
C ASP A 78 -3.39 5.02 10.89
N VAL A 79 -2.23 4.41 11.12
CA VAL A 79 -0.94 4.74 10.51
C VAL A 79 -0.36 3.47 9.89
N TYR A 80 -0.40 3.43 8.56
CA TYR A 80 0.04 2.28 7.76
C TYR A 80 1.52 2.38 7.34
N GLN A 81 2.06 3.60 7.23
CA GLN A 81 3.41 3.85 6.71
C GLN A 81 4.37 4.29 7.81
N ASP A 82 5.60 3.79 7.75
CA ASP A 82 6.72 4.15 8.63
C ASP A 82 6.30 4.39 10.10
N PRO A 83 5.71 3.39 10.79
CA PRO A 83 5.13 3.56 12.12
C PRO A 83 6.15 4.11 13.13
N LEU A 84 7.39 3.62 13.09
CA LEU A 84 8.47 4.13 13.93
C LEU A 84 8.81 5.58 13.62
N ALA A 85 8.95 5.96 12.35
CA ALA A 85 9.27 7.33 11.98
C ALA A 85 8.13 8.29 12.36
N SER A 86 6.88 7.86 12.18
CA SER A 86 5.68 8.62 12.56
C SER A 86 5.66 8.90 14.07
N LEU A 87 5.97 7.90 14.89
CA LEU A 87 6.06 8.07 16.35
C LEU A 87 7.24 8.96 16.77
N LEU A 88 8.40 8.82 16.11
CA LEU A 88 9.57 9.65 16.38
C LEU A 88 9.34 11.12 15.97
N ALA A 89 8.58 11.35 14.90
CA ALA A 89 8.25 12.69 14.42
C ALA A 89 7.17 13.38 15.28
N ALA A 90 6.21 12.63 15.83
CA ALA A 90 5.12 13.16 16.64
C ALA A 90 5.56 13.71 18.01
N GLY A 91 6.76 13.35 18.50
CA GLY A 91 7.28 13.84 19.77
C GLY A 91 6.46 13.39 20.99
N LYS A 92 6.37 14.25 22.03
CA LYS A 92 5.77 13.92 23.34
C LYS A 92 4.23 13.85 23.37
N ALA A 93 3.56 14.01 22.23
CA ALA A 93 2.10 14.18 22.19
C ALA A 93 1.31 12.87 22.02
N VAL A 94 2.00 11.74 21.84
CA VAL A 94 1.36 10.44 21.59
C VAL A 94 1.09 9.72 22.92
N GLU A 95 -0.19 9.46 23.19
CA GLU A 95 -0.61 8.78 24.44
C GLU A 95 -0.78 7.27 24.22
N ASN A 96 -1.49 6.86 23.17
CA ASN A 96 -1.89 5.49 22.95
C ASN A 96 -1.53 5.00 21.54
N VAL A 97 -0.71 3.96 21.47
CA VAL A 97 -0.36 3.26 20.24
C VAL A 97 -0.86 1.83 20.33
N VAL A 98 -1.64 1.39 19.35
CA VAL A 98 -2.11 0.00 19.27
C VAL A 98 -1.56 -0.62 18.00
N ILE A 99 -0.71 -1.64 18.15
CA ILE A 99 -0.22 -2.44 17.04
C ILE A 99 -1.33 -3.41 16.63
N LYS A 100 -1.72 -3.37 15.36
CA LYS A 100 -2.76 -4.22 14.77
C LYS A 100 -2.11 -5.36 14.01
N ALA A 101 -2.54 -6.57 14.33
CA ALA A 101 -2.18 -7.78 13.62
C ALA A 101 -3.44 -8.46 13.07
N VAL A 102 -3.30 -9.10 11.91
CA VAL A 102 -4.39 -9.81 11.23
C VAL A 102 -3.92 -11.20 10.80
N SER A 103 -4.86 -12.10 10.49
CA SER A 103 -4.49 -13.37 9.87
C SER A 103 -3.91 -13.14 8.47
N VAL A 104 -3.05 -14.05 8.03
CA VAL A 104 -2.49 -14.04 6.67
C VAL A 104 -3.60 -13.96 5.61
N GLU A 105 -4.69 -14.71 5.78
CA GLU A 105 -5.81 -14.70 4.83
C GLU A 105 -6.56 -13.37 4.78
N LYS A 106 -6.76 -12.72 5.93
CA LYS A 106 -7.36 -11.39 5.98
C LYS A 106 -6.44 -10.38 5.29
N PHE A 107 -5.14 -10.42 5.57
CA PHE A 107 -4.18 -9.51 4.93
C PHE A 107 -4.11 -9.68 3.41
N LYS A 108 -4.11 -10.93 2.92
CA LYS A 108 -4.19 -11.21 1.47
C LYS A 108 -5.44 -10.59 0.85
N THR A 109 -6.57 -10.70 1.55
CA THR A 109 -7.85 -10.10 1.11
C THR A 109 -7.76 -8.58 1.07
N GLU A 110 -7.19 -7.94 2.10
CA GLU A 110 -6.97 -6.49 2.14
C GLU A 110 -6.07 -5.99 1.00
N ILE A 111 -4.98 -6.72 0.70
CA ILE A 111 -4.12 -6.41 -0.46
C ILE A 111 -4.90 -6.49 -1.77
N LEU A 112 -5.67 -7.56 -1.99
CA LEU A 112 -6.48 -7.74 -3.19
C LEU A 112 -7.51 -6.61 -3.34
N CYS A 113 -8.21 -6.25 -2.27
CA CYS A 113 -9.13 -5.10 -2.28
C CYS A 113 -8.39 -3.80 -2.64
N SER A 114 -7.21 -3.56 -2.06
CA SER A 114 -6.41 -2.36 -2.33
C SER A 114 -5.98 -2.28 -3.80
N ILE A 115 -5.61 -3.40 -4.41
CA ILE A 115 -5.29 -3.47 -5.84
C ILE A 115 -6.54 -3.14 -6.69
N SER A 116 -7.69 -3.73 -6.35
CA SER A 116 -8.95 -3.45 -7.05
C SER A 116 -9.33 -1.96 -6.97
N GLU A 117 -9.21 -1.35 -5.80
CA GLU A 117 -9.52 0.05 -5.58
C GLU A 117 -8.57 0.97 -6.36
N TYR A 118 -7.26 0.67 -6.33
CA TYR A 118 -6.29 1.40 -7.14
C TYR A 118 -6.66 1.36 -8.63
N ILE A 119 -6.85 0.15 -9.18
CA ILE A 119 -7.18 -0.04 -10.59
C ILE A 119 -8.47 0.68 -10.99
N SER A 120 -9.52 0.55 -10.18
CA SER A 120 -10.81 1.19 -10.47
C SER A 120 -10.72 2.72 -10.58
N ARG A 121 -9.82 3.35 -9.80
CA ARG A 121 -9.54 4.79 -9.87
C ARG A 121 -8.57 5.13 -11.00
N SER A 122 -7.64 4.24 -11.33
CA SER A 122 -6.65 4.46 -12.37
C SER A 122 -7.24 4.41 -13.78
N ILE A 123 -8.21 3.53 -14.05
CA ILE A 123 -8.81 3.39 -15.40
C ILE A 123 -9.34 4.73 -15.95
N PRO A 124 -10.26 5.46 -15.28
CA PRO A 124 -10.76 6.73 -15.80
C PRO A 124 -9.67 7.79 -15.93
N GLU A 125 -8.66 7.76 -15.05
CA GLU A 125 -7.52 8.67 -15.14
C GLU A 125 -6.60 8.34 -16.33
N LEU A 126 -6.41 7.06 -16.65
CA LEU A 126 -5.68 6.61 -17.84
C LEU A 126 -6.39 7.00 -19.13
N GLU A 127 -7.73 6.96 -19.16
CA GLU A 127 -8.52 7.45 -20.29
C GLU A 127 -8.27 8.95 -20.50
N ARG A 128 -8.31 9.74 -19.42
CA ARG A 128 -8.01 11.18 -19.46
C ARG A 128 -6.57 11.42 -19.90
N LEU A 129 -5.62 10.68 -19.35
CA LEU A 129 -4.19 10.83 -19.60
C LEU A 129 -3.84 10.51 -21.05
N SER A 130 -4.36 9.40 -21.59
CA SER A 130 -4.15 9.03 -22.99
C SER A 130 -4.62 10.12 -23.96
N GLY A 131 -5.75 10.77 -23.66
CA GLY A 131 -6.26 11.91 -24.42
C GLY A 131 -5.28 13.09 -24.50
N LYS A 132 -4.53 13.37 -23.43
CA LYS A 132 -3.53 14.45 -23.42
C LYS A 132 -2.35 14.19 -24.36
N PHE A 133 -1.95 12.93 -24.50
CA PHE A 133 -0.82 12.53 -25.35
C PHE A 133 -1.11 12.63 -26.85
N TYR A 134 -2.38 12.56 -27.28
CA TYR A 134 -2.77 12.84 -28.68
C TYR A 134 -2.73 14.32 -29.07
N LEU A 135 -2.68 15.23 -28.09
CA LEU A 135 -2.66 16.67 -28.32
C LEU A 135 -1.25 17.19 -28.14
N ASN A 136 -0.90 17.50 -26.89
CA ASN A 136 0.42 17.94 -26.48
C ASN A 136 0.49 17.77 -24.95
N PRO A 137 1.19 16.75 -24.43
CA PRO A 137 1.21 16.44 -23.01
C PRO A 137 1.90 17.57 -22.23
N ASP A 138 1.25 18.02 -21.16
CA ASP A 138 1.80 18.99 -20.22
C ASP A 138 2.59 18.28 -19.11
N GLN A 139 3.16 19.05 -18.19
CA GLN A 139 3.90 18.51 -17.04
C GLN A 139 3.01 17.59 -16.17
N GLU A 140 1.71 17.88 -16.08
CA GLU A 140 0.75 17.07 -15.34
C GLU A 140 0.56 15.69 -16.00
N ALA A 141 0.51 15.61 -17.34
CA ALA A 141 0.47 14.34 -18.06
C ALA A 141 1.72 13.49 -17.78
N TRP A 142 2.91 14.09 -17.85
CA TRP A 142 4.14 13.37 -17.51
C TRP A 142 4.18 12.91 -16.06
N HIS A 143 3.69 13.74 -15.13
CA HIS A 143 3.55 13.33 -13.74
C HIS A 143 2.59 12.15 -13.56
N GLY A 144 1.46 12.14 -14.28
CA GLY A 144 0.53 11.02 -14.30
C GLY A 144 1.16 9.72 -14.78
N VAL A 145 2.05 9.77 -15.79
CA VAL A 145 2.84 8.60 -16.21
C VAL A 145 3.79 8.13 -15.10
N SER A 146 4.45 9.05 -14.39
CA SER A 146 5.29 8.67 -13.25
C SER A 146 4.49 7.99 -12.14
N GLN A 147 3.32 8.54 -11.77
CA GLN A 147 2.44 7.95 -10.77
C GLN A 147 1.92 6.57 -11.20
N LEU A 148 1.60 6.38 -12.49
CA LEU A 148 1.23 5.08 -13.04
C LEU A 148 2.34 4.04 -12.83
N LEU A 149 3.58 4.39 -13.17
CA LEU A 149 4.73 3.49 -13.05
C LEU A 149 5.01 3.12 -11.58
N GLU A 150 4.89 4.08 -10.66
CA GLU A 150 4.99 3.82 -9.22
C GLU A 150 3.89 2.87 -8.73
N GLY A 151 2.65 3.08 -9.18
CA GLY A 151 1.54 2.19 -8.84
C GLY A 151 1.69 0.79 -9.42
N ILE A 152 2.21 0.65 -10.64
CA ILE A 152 2.58 -0.64 -11.24
C ILE A 152 3.61 -1.37 -10.37
N GLN A 153 4.69 -0.69 -9.98
CA GLN A 153 5.72 -1.28 -9.11
C GLN A 153 5.14 -1.70 -7.75
N TRP A 154 4.19 -0.93 -7.21
CA TRP A 154 3.49 -1.30 -5.99
C TRP A 154 2.65 -2.57 -6.17
N ILE A 155 1.89 -2.69 -7.27
CA ILE A 155 1.13 -3.91 -7.61
C ILE A 155 2.06 -5.11 -7.72
N GLU A 156 3.19 -4.98 -8.43
CA GLU A 156 4.16 -6.07 -8.58
C GLU A 156 4.69 -6.57 -7.23
N LYS A 157 5.06 -5.65 -6.33
CA LYS A 157 5.49 -5.99 -4.96
C LYS A 157 4.37 -6.69 -4.20
N ALA A 158 3.15 -6.16 -4.27
CA ALA A 158 1.98 -6.73 -3.60
C ALA A 158 1.70 -8.16 -4.07
N VAL A 159 1.74 -8.41 -5.38
CA VAL A 159 1.52 -9.75 -5.96
C VAL A 159 2.64 -10.71 -5.59
N LEU A 160 3.90 -10.25 -5.58
CA LEU A 160 5.03 -11.06 -5.11
C LEU A 160 4.85 -11.47 -3.64
N TYR A 161 4.34 -10.58 -2.79
CA TYR A 161 4.00 -10.93 -1.41
C TYR A 161 2.89 -11.99 -1.37
N LEU A 162 1.82 -11.81 -2.14
CA LEU A 162 0.71 -12.77 -2.22
C LEU A 162 1.18 -14.16 -2.69
N SER A 163 2.06 -14.21 -3.69
CA SER A 163 2.55 -15.46 -4.28
C SER A 163 3.49 -16.22 -3.35
N THR A 164 4.37 -15.50 -2.63
CA THR A 164 5.34 -16.11 -1.70
C THR A 164 4.72 -16.56 -0.38
N ASN A 165 3.60 -15.95 0.03
CA ASN A 165 2.87 -16.31 1.25
C ASN A 165 1.60 -17.12 0.97
N SER A 166 1.44 -17.63 -0.25
CA SER A 166 0.39 -18.58 -0.63
C SER A 166 0.87 -20.02 -0.39
N THR A 167 0.03 -20.84 0.25
CA THR A 167 0.23 -22.29 0.32
C THR A 167 -0.38 -23.01 -0.89
N ASP A 168 -1.08 -22.29 -1.75
CA ASP A 168 -1.82 -22.85 -2.87
C ASP A 168 -0.97 -22.92 -4.14
N THR A 169 -1.17 -23.98 -4.92
CA THR A 169 -0.52 -24.28 -6.22
C THR A 169 -0.75 -23.22 -7.31
N ASP A 170 -1.58 -22.20 -7.05
CA ASP A 170 -1.93 -21.11 -7.98
C ASP A 170 -1.04 -19.86 -7.87
N SER A 171 0.02 -19.88 -7.06
CA SER A 171 0.92 -18.73 -6.87
C SER A 171 1.62 -18.27 -8.16
N GLU A 172 2.05 -19.20 -9.00
CA GLU A 172 2.65 -18.91 -10.31
C GLU A 172 1.62 -18.36 -11.30
N SER A 173 0.38 -18.87 -11.23
CA SER A 173 -0.77 -18.40 -12.02
C SER A 173 -1.11 -16.93 -11.69
N LEU A 174 -1.05 -16.53 -10.42
CA LEU A 174 -1.27 -15.15 -10.00
C LEU A 174 -0.18 -14.20 -10.53
N LEU A 175 1.10 -14.56 -10.43
CA LEU A 175 2.18 -13.73 -10.97
C LEU A 175 2.00 -13.46 -12.46
N LEU A 176 1.64 -14.50 -13.23
CA LEU A 176 1.40 -14.37 -14.68
C LEU A 176 0.19 -13.49 -15.00
N LYS A 177 -0.89 -13.58 -14.20
CA LYS A 177 -2.12 -12.78 -14.40
C LYS A 177 -1.96 -11.31 -14.06
N PHE A 178 -0.98 -10.95 -13.23
CA PHE A 178 -0.72 -9.55 -12.82
C PHE A 178 0.51 -8.93 -13.49
N ASN A 179 1.29 -9.70 -14.24
CA ASN A 179 2.47 -9.21 -14.94
C ASN A 179 2.13 -8.08 -15.95
N VAL A 180 2.76 -6.92 -15.85
CA VAL A 180 2.53 -5.77 -16.77
C VAL A 180 3.81 -5.37 -17.51
N ILE A 181 4.82 -6.23 -17.51
CA ILE A 181 6.17 -5.90 -17.97
C ILE A 181 6.23 -5.57 -19.47
N GLU A 182 5.42 -6.24 -20.28
CA GLU A 182 5.45 -6.01 -21.73
C GLU A 182 4.84 -4.65 -22.07
N GLU A 183 3.74 -4.29 -21.41
CA GLU A 183 3.11 -2.99 -21.56
C GLU A 183 4.01 -1.85 -21.07
N VAL A 184 4.74 -2.05 -19.96
CA VAL A 184 5.73 -1.09 -19.47
C VAL A 184 6.89 -0.91 -20.46
N LYS A 185 7.41 -2.00 -21.04
CA LYS A 185 8.46 -1.92 -22.07
C LYS A 185 8.00 -1.19 -23.32
N MET A 186 6.78 -1.47 -23.79
CA MET A 186 6.19 -0.74 -24.92
C MET A 186 6.12 0.76 -24.61
N LEU A 187 5.67 1.12 -23.41
CA LEU A 187 5.56 2.51 -22.96
C LEU A 187 6.93 3.20 -22.91
N GLU A 188 7.94 2.55 -22.33
CA GLU A 188 9.32 3.05 -22.28
C GLU A 188 9.88 3.31 -23.69
N MET A 189 9.66 2.37 -24.62
CA MET A 189 10.10 2.52 -26.01
C MET A 189 9.44 3.72 -26.69
N ALA A 190 8.12 3.88 -26.54
CA ALA A 190 7.38 4.99 -27.12
C ALA A 190 7.85 6.35 -26.57
N ILE A 191 8.07 6.44 -25.26
CA ILE A 191 8.62 7.64 -24.60
C ILE A 191 10.02 7.96 -25.14
N THR A 192 10.89 6.95 -25.24
CA THR A 192 12.27 7.12 -25.72
C THR A 192 12.31 7.61 -27.17
N GLN A 193 11.38 7.13 -28.00
CA GLN A 193 11.23 7.53 -29.40
C GLN A 193 10.49 8.87 -29.57
N GLN A 194 9.99 9.45 -28.47
CA GLN A 194 9.15 10.66 -28.46
C GLN A 194 7.88 10.49 -29.30
N ASP A 195 7.39 9.25 -29.45
CA ASP A 195 6.15 8.95 -30.17
C ASP A 195 4.96 9.13 -29.23
N LEU A 196 4.49 10.37 -29.14
CA LEU A 196 3.40 10.74 -28.23
C LEU A 196 2.07 10.07 -28.58
N VAL A 197 1.84 9.79 -29.87
CA VAL A 197 0.63 9.08 -30.31
C VAL A 197 0.68 7.64 -29.79
N LEU A 198 1.83 6.98 -29.94
CA LEU A 198 2.02 5.63 -29.43
C LEU A 198 1.95 5.56 -27.89
N VAL A 199 2.47 6.58 -27.18
CA VAL A 199 2.27 6.68 -25.72
C VAL A 199 0.77 6.72 -25.38
N GLY A 200 0.00 7.55 -26.07
CA GLY A 200 -1.46 7.62 -25.90
C GLY A 200 -2.14 6.27 -26.17
N ASP A 201 -1.76 5.59 -27.27
CA ASP A 201 -2.32 4.29 -27.64
C ASP A 201 -2.00 3.19 -26.62
N ILE A 202 -0.75 3.12 -26.12
CA ILE A 202 -0.36 2.13 -25.11
C ILE A 202 -1.14 2.33 -23.81
N LEU A 203 -1.27 3.58 -23.35
CA LEU A 203 -2.06 3.87 -22.15
C LEU A 203 -3.53 3.44 -22.35
N LYS A 204 -4.11 3.81 -23.50
CA LYS A 204 -5.53 3.61 -23.78
C LYS A 204 -5.92 2.16 -24.04
N TYR A 205 -5.13 1.43 -24.82
CA TYR A 205 -5.52 0.12 -25.32
C TYR A 205 -4.79 -1.02 -24.63
N GLU A 206 -3.53 -0.83 -24.24
CA GLU A 206 -2.73 -1.90 -23.64
C GLU A 206 -2.85 -1.88 -22.11
N ILE A 207 -2.50 -0.76 -21.46
CA ILE A 207 -2.48 -0.65 -20.00
C ILE A 207 -3.90 -0.77 -19.42
N ILE A 208 -4.90 -0.05 -19.97
CA ILE A 208 -6.30 -0.16 -19.50
C ILE A 208 -6.82 -1.59 -19.65
N SER A 209 -6.56 -2.24 -20.79
CA SER A 209 -6.95 -3.64 -21.01
C SER A 209 -6.30 -4.55 -19.96
N ARG A 210 -5.01 -4.36 -19.69
CA ARG A 210 -4.30 -5.14 -18.68
C ARG A 210 -4.86 -4.91 -17.27
N PHE A 211 -5.13 -3.66 -16.90
CA PHE A 211 -5.73 -3.30 -15.62
C PHE A 211 -7.12 -3.92 -15.46
N THR A 212 -7.94 -3.90 -16.51
CA THR A 212 -9.27 -4.55 -16.51
C THR A 212 -9.17 -6.05 -16.27
N ASN A 213 -8.20 -6.74 -16.92
CA ASN A 213 -7.96 -8.16 -16.71
C ASN A 213 -7.49 -8.49 -15.29
N ILE A 214 -6.65 -7.63 -14.71
CA ILE A 214 -6.20 -7.77 -13.32
C ILE A 214 -7.38 -7.58 -12.37
N GLU A 215 -8.20 -6.55 -12.56
CA GLU A 215 -9.38 -6.29 -11.74
C GLU A 215 -10.35 -7.49 -11.75
N GLN A 216 -10.59 -8.07 -12.93
CA GLN A 216 -11.42 -9.27 -13.05
C GLN A 216 -10.80 -10.46 -12.31
N THR A 217 -9.49 -10.67 -12.43
CA THR A 217 -8.78 -11.71 -11.69
C THR A 217 -8.94 -11.54 -10.18
N VAL A 218 -8.79 -10.30 -9.67
CA VAL A 218 -9.00 -9.98 -8.26
C VAL A 218 -10.43 -10.34 -7.83
N LYS A 219 -11.44 -9.92 -8.60
CA LYS A 219 -12.85 -10.22 -8.32
C LYS A 219 -13.11 -11.72 -8.25
N ASP A 220 -12.54 -12.51 -9.17
CA ASP A 220 -12.71 -13.96 -9.20
C ASP A 220 -12.09 -14.65 -7.98
N VAL A 221 -10.89 -14.21 -7.58
CA VAL A 221 -10.21 -14.71 -6.36
C VAL A 221 -11.03 -14.37 -5.12
N LEU A 222 -11.52 -13.14 -5.00
CA LEU A 222 -12.34 -12.71 -3.86
C LEU A 222 -13.69 -13.46 -3.78
N LYS A 223 -14.35 -13.69 -4.92
CA LYS A 223 -15.60 -14.48 -4.98
C LYS A 223 -15.39 -15.93 -4.55
N THR A 224 -14.30 -16.55 -5.00
CA THR A 224 -13.97 -17.94 -4.67
C THR A 224 -13.71 -18.12 -3.16
N LYS A 225 -13.15 -17.10 -2.50
CA LYS A 225 -12.90 -17.13 -1.06
C LYS A 225 -14.14 -16.90 -0.19
N ASN A 226 -15.16 -16.19 -0.69
CA ASN A 226 -16.33 -15.80 0.09
C ASN A 226 -17.54 -16.75 -0.02
N GLY A 227 -17.50 -17.77 -0.88
CA GLY A 227 -18.53 -18.84 -0.94
C GLY A 227 -19.97 -18.41 -1.27
N VAL A 228 -20.25 -17.11 -1.43
CA VAL A 228 -21.55 -16.53 -1.79
C VAL A 228 -21.30 -15.21 -2.54
N GLU A 229 -22.06 -14.98 -3.60
CA GLU A 229 -22.12 -13.76 -4.41
C GLU A 229 -22.00 -12.48 -3.59
N ILE A 230 -21.04 -11.62 -3.95
CA ILE A 230 -21.14 -10.19 -3.69
C ILE A 230 -21.77 -9.58 -4.94
N ASP A 231 -23.04 -9.21 -4.82
CA ASP A 231 -23.65 -8.22 -5.71
C ASP A 231 -22.78 -6.96 -5.67
N VAL A 232 -22.05 -6.74 -6.76
CA VAL A 232 -21.33 -5.51 -6.99
C VAL A 232 -22.40 -4.45 -7.25
N ILE A 233 -22.56 -3.56 -6.28
CA ILE A 233 -23.44 -2.40 -6.37
C ILE A 233 -23.11 -1.66 -7.66
N SER A 234 -24.13 -1.54 -8.50
CA SER A 234 -24.15 -0.84 -9.79
C SER A 234 -24.02 0.66 -9.65
#